data_AF-A0A942QA28-F1
#
_entry.id   AF-A0A942QA28-F1
#
_cell.length_a   1.000
_cell.length_b   1.000
_cell.length_c   1.000
_cell.angle_alpha   90.00
_cell.angle_beta   90.00
_cell.angle_gamma   90.00
#
_symmetry.space_group_name_H-M   'P 1'
#
loop_
_entity.id
_entity.type
_entity.pdbx_description
1 polymer ?
#
loop_
_entity_poly.entity_id
_entity_poly.type
_entity_poly.pdbx_seq_one_letter_code
_entity_poly.pdbx_strand_id
1 'polypeptide(L)'
;SNDMTQDDSDVVRMHCGVRWKIEQFHRESKQVTGLEGCQCRLSRALRNHIACSFLVWAHLKRLAQQLDTNVYRLKFSLLDDYMRQQLREPSIPMVLRA
;
A
#
# COMPACT_ATOMS: atom_id res chain seq x y z
N SER A 1 15.68 18.94 -12.30
CA SER A 1 17.03 19.47 -12.53
C SER A 1 17.16 20.78 -11.76
N ASN A 2 18.33 21.14 -11.24
CA ASN A 2 18.58 22.50 -10.71
C ASN A 2 18.95 23.48 -11.85
N ASP A 3 18.55 23.14 -13.07
CA ASP A 3 18.78 23.95 -14.26
C ASP A 3 17.67 25.01 -14.36
N MET A 4 18.07 26.25 -14.12
CA MET A 4 17.19 27.41 -14.10
C MET A 4 16.83 27.90 -15.51
N THR A 5 17.37 27.29 -16.57
CA THR A 5 17.10 27.64 -17.98
C THR A 5 16.04 26.76 -18.64
N GLN A 6 15.48 25.81 -17.90
CA GLN A 6 14.55 24.81 -18.41
C GLN A 6 13.10 25.37 -18.47
N ASP A 7 12.80 26.16 -19.51
CA ASP A 7 11.47 26.77 -19.76
C ASP A 7 10.51 25.84 -20.54
N ASP A 8 10.90 24.58 -20.75
CA ASP A 8 10.08 23.59 -21.43
C ASP A 8 9.06 22.97 -20.47
N SER A 9 7.80 23.40 -20.61
CA SER A 9 6.66 22.94 -19.82
C SER A 9 6.46 21.42 -19.86
N ASP A 10 6.82 20.76 -20.96
CA ASP A 10 6.66 19.31 -21.10
C ASP A 10 7.71 18.56 -20.29
N VAL A 11 8.94 19.07 -20.23
CA VAL A 11 10.01 18.47 -19.42
C VAL A 11 9.73 18.68 -17.93
N VAL A 12 9.22 19.85 -17.53
CA VAL A 12 8.76 20.10 -16.15
C VAL A 12 7.65 19.11 -15.77
N ARG A 13 6.65 18.92 -16.65
CA ARG A 13 5.54 17.99 -16.42
C ARG A 13 6.02 16.55 -16.27
N MET A 14 6.97 16.12 -17.10
CA MET A 14 7.57 14.78 -17.02
C MET A 14 8.27 14.56 -15.67
N HIS A 15 9.10 15.50 -15.23
CA HIS A 15 9.79 15.41 -13.93
C HIS A 15 8.82 15.39 -12.75
N CYS A 16 7.80 16.25 -12.77
CA CYS A 16 6.73 16.23 -11.76
C CYS A 16 6.01 14.88 -11.71
N GLY A 17 5.73 14.26 -12.87
CA GLY A 17 5.10 12.94 -12.95
C GLY A 17 5.95 11.83 -12.34
N VAL A 18 7.27 11.83 -12.58
CA VAL A 18 8.20 10.86 -11.95
C VAL A 18 8.26 11.07 -10.44
N ARG A 19 8.39 12.32 -9.99
CA ARG A 19 8.40 12.65 -8.56
C ARG A 19 7.14 12.18 -7.85
N TRP A 20 5.97 12.41 -8.46
CA TRP A 20 4.70 11.96 -7.92
C TRP A 20 4.62 10.44 -7.79
N LYS A 21 5.10 9.70 -8.80
CA LYS A 21 5.14 8.22 -8.74
C LYS A 21 6.02 7.72 -7.59
N ILE A 22 7.16 8.37 -7.33
CA ILE A 22 8.04 8.03 -6.19
C ILE A 22 7.32 8.28 -4.86
N GLU A 23 6.66 9.43 -4.73
CA GLU A 23 5.89 9.75 -3.52
C GLU A 23 4.74 8.75 -3.30
N GLN A 24 4.01 8.41 -4.36
CA GLN A 24 2.95 7.41 -4.32
C GLN A 24 3.50 6.05 -3.89
N PHE A 25 4.64 5.61 -4.44
CA PHE A 25 5.30 4.37 -4.04
C PHE A 25 5.58 4.33 -2.54
N HIS A 26 6.22 5.37 -2.00
CA HIS A 26 6.55 5.44 -0.58
C HIS A 26 5.27 5.47 0.29
N ARG A 27 4.29 6.29 -0.09
CA ARG A 27 3.02 6.42 0.64
C ARG A 27 2.26 5.09 0.71
N GLU A 28 2.08 4.45 -0.44
CA GLU A 28 1.35 3.18 -0.52
C GLU A 28 2.10 2.07 0.23
N SER A 29 3.43 1.95 0.04
CA SER A 29 4.24 0.93 0.72
C SER A 29 4.13 1.05 2.25
N LYS A 30 4.24 2.26 2.79
CA LYS A 30 4.09 2.51 4.23
C LYS A 30 2.72 2.06 4.75
N GLN A 31 1.65 2.42 4.05
CA GLN A 31 0.28 2.21 4.49
C GLN A 31 -0.20 0.77 4.35
N VAL A 32 0.17 0.06 3.27
CA VAL A 32 -0.44 -1.25 2.96
C VAL A 32 0.43 -2.45 3.30
N THR A 33 1.75 -2.26 3.52
CA THR A 33 2.67 -3.38 3.78
C THR A 33 3.27 -3.38 5.18
N GLY A 34 2.97 -2.39 6.02
CA GLY A 34 3.52 -2.30 7.37
C GLY A 34 5.03 -1.99 7.41
N LEU A 35 5.53 -1.28 6.39
CA LEU A 35 6.96 -0.93 6.28
C LEU A 35 7.49 -0.21 7.53
N GLU A 36 6.70 0.71 8.09
CA GLU A 36 7.07 1.52 9.27
C GLU A 36 6.78 0.81 10.61
N GLY A 37 6.08 -0.34 10.58
CA GLY A 37 5.74 -1.10 11.78
C GLY A 37 6.86 -2.02 12.28
N CYS A 38 7.98 -2.12 11.57
CA CYS A 38 9.06 -3.05 11.91
C CYS A 38 9.75 -2.66 13.21
N GLN A 39 9.74 -3.56 14.21
CA GLN A 39 10.43 -3.40 15.48
C GLN A 39 11.73 -4.23 15.58
N CYS A 40 12.21 -4.77 14.46
CA CYS A 40 13.42 -5.57 14.43
C CYS A 40 14.66 -4.72 14.74
N ARG A 41 15.49 -5.19 15.68
CA ARG A 41 16.74 -4.51 16.07
C ARG A 41 17.96 -5.00 15.29
N LEU A 42 17.89 -6.19 14.69
CA LEU A 42 18.97 -6.74 13.89
C LEU A 42 18.95 -6.16 12.48
N SER A 43 20.06 -5.58 12.03
CA SER A 43 20.15 -4.92 10.71
C SER A 43 19.78 -5.83 9.54
N ARG A 44 20.10 -7.14 9.62
CA ARG A 44 19.70 -8.12 8.60
C ARG A 44 18.18 -8.30 8.55
N ALA A 45 17.54 -8.42 9.71
CA ALA A 45 16.09 -8.58 9.79
C ALA A 45 15.36 -7.33 9.28
N LEU A 46 15.86 -6.13 9.62
CA LEU A 46 15.32 -4.87 9.11
C LEU A 46 15.40 -4.79 7.58
N ARG A 47 16.56 -5.08 6.99
CA ARG A 47 16.72 -5.09 5.52
C ARG A 47 15.80 -6.10 4.85
N ASN A 48 15.66 -7.30 5.43
CA ASN A 48 14.74 -8.31 4.92
C ASN A 48 13.29 -7.82 4.98
N HIS A 49 12.87 -7.18 6.08
CA HIS A 49 11.51 -6.62 6.21
C HIS A 49 11.23 -5.55 5.16
N ILE A 50 12.19 -4.64 4.93
CA ILE A 50 12.09 -3.62 3.88
C ILE A 50 11.95 -4.27 2.50
N ALA A 51 12.79 -5.26 2.19
CA ALA A 51 12.74 -5.97 0.91
C ALA A 51 11.41 -6.71 0.72
N CYS A 52 10.95 -7.46 1.72
CA CYS A 52 9.65 -8.15 1.67
C CYS A 52 8.49 -7.16 1.50
N SER A 53 8.51 -6.04 2.21
CA SER A 53 7.51 -4.98 2.08
C SER A 53 7.41 -4.46 0.63
N PHE A 54 8.55 -4.20 -0.02
CA PHE A 54 8.55 -3.75 -1.42
C PHE A 54 8.11 -4.84 -2.40
N LEU A 55 8.47 -6.10 -2.17
CA LEU A 55 8.00 -7.23 -2.99
C LEU A 55 6.47 -7.37 -2.90
N VAL A 56 5.91 -7.27 -1.69
CA VAL A 56 4.47 -7.32 -1.47
C VAL A 56 3.79 -6.13 -2.16
N TRP A 57 4.32 -4.91 -2.03
CA TRP A 57 3.76 -3.74 -2.71
C TRP A 57 3.76 -3.91 -4.23
N ALA A 58 4.86 -4.37 -4.82
CA ALA A 58 4.96 -4.61 -6.27
C ALA A 58 3.92 -5.64 -6.75
N HIS A 59 3.72 -6.71 -5.97
CA HIS A 59 2.68 -7.70 -6.25
C HIS A 59 1.27 -7.10 -6.17
N LEU A 60 0.98 -6.34 -5.12
CA LEU A 60 -0.32 -5.65 -4.96
C LEU A 60 -0.57 -4.65 -6.09
N LYS A 61 0.45 -3.93 -6.57
CA LYS A 61 0.30 -3.03 -7.74
C LYS A 61 -0.05 -3.78 -9.00
N ARG A 62 0.63 -4.91 -9.25
CA ARG A 62 0.32 -5.75 -10.42
C ARG A 62 -1.11 -6.27 -10.35
N LEU A 63 -1.54 -6.77 -9.19
CA LEU A 63 -2.91 -7.23 -8.99
C LEU A 63 -3.93 -6.09 -9.15
N ALA A 64 -3.61 -4.90 -8.63
CA ALA A 64 -4.50 -3.74 -8.72
C ALA A 64 -4.73 -3.34 -10.19
N GLN A 65 -3.69 -3.39 -11.02
CA GLN A 65 -3.80 -3.15 -12.45
C GLN A 65 -4.62 -4.24 -13.16
N GLN A 66 -4.40 -5.52 -12.82
CA GLN A 66 -5.13 -6.64 -13.43
C GLN A 66 -6.62 -6.64 -13.10
N LEU A 67 -6.98 -6.16 -11.91
CA LEU A 67 -8.36 -6.14 -11.40
C LEU A 67 -9.03 -4.77 -11.53
N ASP A 68 -8.43 -3.84 -12.28
CA ASP A 68 -8.90 -2.46 -12.46
C ASP A 68 -9.33 -1.78 -11.15
N THR A 69 -8.42 -1.82 -10.17
CA THR A 69 -8.65 -1.34 -8.81
C THR A 69 -7.40 -0.65 -8.25
N ASN A 70 -7.40 -0.32 -6.96
CA ASN A 70 -6.25 0.27 -6.27
C ASN A 70 -5.76 -0.61 -5.11
N VAL A 71 -4.52 -0.35 -4.66
CA VAL A 71 -3.86 -1.15 -3.62
C VAL A 71 -4.55 -1.06 -2.26
N TYR A 72 -5.19 0.08 -1.95
CA TYR A 72 -5.92 0.26 -0.69
C TYR A 72 -7.15 -0.64 -0.67
N ARG A 73 -7.91 -0.68 -1.78
CA ARG A 73 -9.07 -1.57 -1.91
C ARG A 73 -8.64 -3.02 -1.75
N LEU A 74 -7.61 -3.47 -2.48
CA LEU A 74 -7.10 -4.85 -2.34
C LEU A 74 -6.69 -5.20 -0.90
N LYS A 75 -6.02 -4.27 -0.20
CA LYS A 75 -5.55 -4.52 1.16
C LYS A 75 -6.68 -4.56 2.18
N PHE A 76 -7.61 -3.61 2.11
CA PHE A 76 -8.61 -3.40 3.15
C PHE A 76 -9.92 -4.15 2.89
N SER A 77 -10.23 -4.53 1.65
CA SER A 77 -11.46 -5.26 1.34
C SER A 77 -11.34 -6.77 1.47
N LEU A 78 -10.19 -7.29 1.93
CA LEU A 78 -9.93 -8.74 1.99
C LEU A 78 -10.96 -9.50 2.83
N LEU A 79 -11.46 -8.86 3.89
CA LEU A 79 -12.43 -9.45 4.82
C LEU A 79 -13.83 -8.87 4.66
N ASP A 80 -14.08 -8.02 3.68
CA ASP A 80 -15.37 -7.35 3.54
C ASP A 80 -16.54 -8.34 3.45
N ASP A 81 -16.41 -9.36 2.60
CA ASP A 81 -17.46 -10.36 2.39
C ASP A 81 -17.62 -11.26 3.62
N TYR A 82 -16.51 -11.63 4.25
CA TYR A 82 -16.53 -12.35 5.53
C TYR A 82 -17.28 -11.54 6.60
N MET A 83 -16.96 -10.26 6.76
CA MET A 83 -17.63 -9.39 7.73
C MET A 83 -19.11 -9.22 7.42
N ARG A 84 -19.49 -9.03 6.15
CA ARG A 84 -20.91 -8.98 5.73
C ARG A 84 -21.63 -10.28 6.09
N GLN A 85 -20.99 -11.43 5.92
CA GLN A 85 -21.55 -12.72 6.30
C GLN A 85 -21.72 -12.84 7.82
N GLN A 86 -20.68 -12.51 8.60
CA GLN A 86 -20.72 -12.60 10.06
C GLN A 86 -21.72 -11.62 10.69
N LEU A 87 -21.99 -10.49 10.06
CA LEU A 87 -23.04 -9.56 10.52
C LEU A 87 -24.46 -10.09 10.24
N ARG A 88 -24.64 -10.89 9.18
CA ARG A 88 -25.95 -11.50 8.84
C ARG A 88 -26.23 -12.74 9.68
N GLU A 89 -25.23 -13.61 9.80
CA GLU A 89 -25.31 -14.87 10.54
C GLU A 89 -24.03 -15.02 11.38
N PRO A 90 -24.03 -14.47 12.60
CA PRO A 90 -22.84 -14.46 13.44
C PRO A 90 -22.51 -15.89 13.88
N SER A 91 -21.32 -16.36 13.52
CA SER A 91 -20.82 -17.66 13.99
C SER A 91 -20.51 -17.65 15.49
N ILE A 92 -20.33 -16.46 16.07
CA ILE A 92 -20.15 -16.23 17.51
C ILE A 92 -21.34 -15.41 18.01
N PRO A 93 -22.33 -16.02 18.69
CA PRO A 93 -23.49 -15.30 19.19
C PRO A 93 -23.09 -14.35 20.32
N MET A 94 -23.48 -13.07 20.21
CA MET A 94 -23.30 -12.12 21.29
C MET A 94 -24.42 -12.30 22.32
N VAL A 95 -24.14 -13.04 23.39
CA VAL A 95 -25.09 -13.22 24.50
C VAL A 95 -24.87 -12.10 25.51
N LEU A 96 -25.81 -11.15 25.59
CA LEU A 96 -25.88 -10.23 26.71
C LEU A 96 -26.38 -11.01 27.93
N ARG A 97 -25.50 -11.24 28.89
CA ARG A 97 -25.91 -11.74 30.20
C ARG A 97 -26.51 -10.56 30.97
N ALA A 98 -27.80 -10.67 31.29
CA ALA A 98 -28.51 -9.77 32.19
C ALA A 98 -28.09 -10.01 33.65
#